data_AF-A0A831TJ01-F1
#
_entry.id   AF-A0A831TJ01-F1
#
_cell.length_a   1.000
_cell.length_b   1.000
_cell.length_c   1.000
_cell.angle_alpha   90.00
_cell.angle_beta   90.00
_cell.angle_gamma   90.00
#
_symmetry.space_group_name_H-M   'P 1'
#
loop_
_entity.id
_entity.type
_entity.pdbx_description
1 polymer ?
#
loop_
_entity_poly.entity_id
_entity_poly.type
_entity_poly.pdbx_seq_one_letter_code
_entity_poly.pdbx_strand_id
1 'polypeptide(L)'
;MQRGQDAAGIIILDENNRVLLVRHTYGKKQWGAPGGMVDEGESAWDAARRELKEEINITVNDMELAGLYFQPHKNRYIYNFKTHNFEGQLEVDNNEIDQFGFYPIDNLPSPISSFTVERLKDAVSSIRTVFREEDIETYKIL
;
A
#
# COMPACT_ATOMS: atom_id res chain seq x y z
N MET A 1 14.27 16.78 -14.89
CA MET A 1 12.91 16.19 -14.83
C MET A 1 12.17 16.83 -13.67
N GLN A 2 10.87 17.11 -13.82
CA GLN A 2 10.05 17.56 -12.70
C GLN A 2 9.94 16.42 -11.68
N ARG A 3 9.99 16.74 -10.38
CA ARG A 3 9.76 15.74 -9.31
C ARG A 3 8.34 15.22 -9.42
N GLY A 4 8.16 13.90 -9.41
CA GLY A 4 6.85 13.29 -9.30
C GLY A 4 6.29 13.47 -7.88
N GLN A 5 4.98 13.60 -7.76
CA GLN A 5 4.31 13.58 -6.47
C GLN A 5 4.55 12.25 -5.77
N ASP A 6 5.04 12.27 -4.52
CA ASP A 6 5.27 11.09 -3.70
C ASP A 6 3.94 10.38 -3.38
N ALA A 7 4.01 9.11 -2.98
CA ALA A 7 2.84 8.32 -2.61
C ALA A 7 3.07 7.60 -1.28
N ALA A 8 2.00 7.35 -0.54
CA ALA A 8 2.03 6.64 0.73
C ALA A 8 0.99 5.52 0.74
N GLY A 9 1.36 4.35 1.25
CA GLY A 9 0.44 3.25 1.49
C GLY A 9 0.74 2.55 2.79
N ILE A 10 -0.15 1.67 3.21
CA ILE A 10 -0.05 0.98 4.49
C ILE A 10 -0.49 -0.47 4.41
N ILE A 11 0.33 -1.35 4.98
CA ILE A 11 0.08 -2.77 5.08
C ILE A 11 -0.47 -3.06 6.47
N ILE A 12 -1.72 -3.49 6.53
CA ILE A 12 -2.37 -3.92 7.76
C ILE A 12 -2.32 -5.43 7.83
N LEU A 13 -1.76 -5.94 8.92
CA LEU A 13 -1.66 -7.37 9.20
C LEU A 13 -2.69 -7.75 10.26
N ASP A 14 -3.51 -8.76 9.98
CA ASP A 14 -4.39 -9.33 11.00
C ASP A 14 -3.64 -10.29 11.95
N GLU A 15 -4.35 -10.83 12.93
CA GLU A 15 -3.82 -11.80 13.91
C GLU A 15 -3.25 -13.08 13.28
N ASN A 16 -3.63 -13.38 12.03
CA ASN A 16 -3.17 -14.55 11.27
C ASN A 16 -2.05 -14.18 10.26
N ASN A 17 -1.46 -12.98 10.37
CA ASN A 17 -0.46 -12.44 9.44
C ASN A 17 -0.94 -12.37 7.97
N ARG A 18 -2.25 -12.23 7.76
CA ARG A 18 -2.82 -11.94 6.44
C ARG A 18 -2.77 -10.43 6.20
N VAL A 19 -2.52 -10.04 4.96
CA VAL A 19 -2.46 -8.64 4.55
C VAL A 19 -3.84 -8.15 4.09
N LEU A 20 -4.27 -6.99 4.57
CA LEU A 20 -5.40 -6.28 4.00
C LEU A 20 -5.03 -5.78 2.61
N LEU A 21 -5.84 -6.13 1.61
CA LEU A 21 -5.76 -5.60 0.26
C LEU A 21 -7.10 -5.03 -0.15
N VAL A 22 -7.02 -3.99 -0.98
CA VAL A 22 -8.14 -3.34 -1.65
C VAL A 22 -8.03 -3.54 -3.14
N ARG A 23 -9.16 -3.61 -3.83
CA ARG A 23 -9.22 -3.68 -5.28
C ARG A 23 -9.68 -2.35 -5.85
N HIS A 24 -8.78 -1.71 -6.59
CA HIS A 24 -9.11 -0.46 -7.27
C HIS A 24 -10.13 -0.70 -8.38
N THR A 25 -11.02 0.26 -8.63
CA THR A 25 -12.05 0.20 -9.68
C THR A 25 -11.52 0.61 -11.05
N TYR A 26 -10.41 1.35 -11.08
CA TYR A 26 -9.80 1.89 -12.30
C TYR A 26 -8.71 0.99 -12.89
N GLY A 27 -8.31 1.31 -14.12
CA GLY A 27 -7.22 0.62 -14.83
C GLY A 27 -7.49 -0.88 -14.98
N LYS A 28 -6.54 -1.71 -14.53
CA LYS A 28 -6.62 -3.17 -14.61
C LYS A 28 -7.30 -3.81 -13.39
N LYS A 29 -7.99 -3.01 -12.56
CA LYS A 29 -8.68 -3.46 -11.34
C LYS A 29 -7.78 -4.29 -10.42
N GLN A 30 -6.60 -3.77 -10.15
CA GLN A 30 -5.56 -4.49 -9.41
C GLN A 30 -5.80 -4.45 -7.92
N TRP A 31 -5.36 -5.51 -7.25
CA TRP A 31 -5.25 -5.55 -5.81
C TRP A 31 -3.97 -4.83 -5.35
N GLY A 32 -4.09 -4.09 -4.26
CA GLY A 32 -3.03 -3.30 -3.66
C GLY A 32 -3.24 -3.11 -2.16
N ALA A 33 -2.21 -2.62 -1.49
CA ALA A 33 -2.40 -2.04 -0.17
C ALA A 33 -3.15 -0.70 -0.30
N PRO A 34 -4.01 -0.32 0.65
CA PRO A 34 -4.59 1.01 0.71
C PRO A 34 -3.52 2.10 0.65
N GLY A 35 -3.85 3.22 0.00
CA GLY A 35 -2.94 4.34 -0.13
C GLY A 35 -3.04 5.11 -1.44
N GLY A 36 -2.48 6.31 -1.44
CA GLY A 36 -2.60 7.27 -2.53
C GLY A 36 -1.46 8.28 -2.54
N MET A 37 -1.72 9.42 -3.18
CA MET A 37 -0.71 10.47 -3.37
C MET A 37 -0.52 11.27 -2.08
N VAL A 38 0.70 11.76 -1.85
CA VAL A 38 0.99 12.71 -0.78
C VAL A 38 0.69 14.12 -1.27
N ASP A 39 -0.19 14.84 -0.58
CA ASP A 39 -0.56 16.21 -0.93
C ASP A 39 0.50 17.25 -0.56
N GLU A 40 0.37 18.45 -1.12
CA GLU A 40 1.30 19.55 -0.82
C GLU A 40 1.21 19.95 0.67
N GLY A 41 2.35 19.91 1.36
CA GLY A 41 2.42 20.19 2.80
C GLY A 41 1.98 19.02 3.68
N GLU A 42 1.58 17.89 3.10
CA GLU A 42 1.19 16.69 3.83
C GLU A 42 2.41 15.79 4.09
N SER A 43 2.47 15.16 5.27
CA SER A 43 3.46 14.13 5.53
C SER A 43 3.01 12.80 4.92
N ALA A 44 3.95 11.92 4.55
CA ALA A 44 3.59 10.58 4.09
C ALA A 44 2.82 9.78 5.15
N TRP A 45 3.05 10.06 6.45
CA TRP A 45 2.28 9.46 7.55
C TRP A 45 0.81 9.94 7.53
N ASP A 46 0.59 11.24 7.34
CA ASP A 46 -0.77 11.77 7.33
C ASP A 46 -1.52 11.33 6.07
N ALA A 47 -0.83 11.29 4.91
CA ALA A 47 -1.37 10.75 3.67
C ALA A 47 -1.86 9.31 3.85
N ALA A 48 -1.04 8.41 4.39
CA ALA A 48 -1.46 7.01 4.60
C ALA A 48 -2.67 6.88 5.54
N ARG A 49 -2.79 7.76 6.56
CA ARG A 49 -3.95 7.78 7.47
C ARG A 49 -5.20 8.34 6.80
N ARG A 50 -5.06 9.41 6.02
CA ARG A 50 -6.15 10.02 5.25
C ARG A 50 -6.71 9.00 4.26
N GLU A 51 -5.85 8.41 3.46
CA GLU A 51 -6.23 7.42 2.45
C GLU A 51 -6.93 6.22 3.08
N LEU A 52 -6.43 5.67 4.19
CA LEU A 52 -7.16 4.61 4.92
C LEU A 52 -8.57 5.02 5.33
N LYS A 53 -8.73 6.26 5.79
CA LYS A 53 -10.03 6.74 6.24
C LYS A 53 -10.98 6.95 5.06
N GLU A 54 -10.47 7.46 3.95
CA GLU A 54 -11.23 7.72 2.72
C GLU A 54 -11.61 6.42 2.01
N GLU A 55 -10.66 5.51 1.83
CA GLU A 55 -10.78 4.29 1.03
C GLU A 55 -11.52 3.15 1.74
N ILE A 56 -11.28 2.97 3.05
CA ILE A 56 -11.73 1.77 3.79
C ILE A 56 -12.36 2.05 5.17
N ASN A 57 -12.59 3.32 5.50
CA ASN A 57 -13.28 3.80 6.72
C ASN A 57 -12.63 3.39 8.07
N ILE A 58 -11.33 3.08 8.10
CA ILE A 58 -10.61 2.72 9.34
C ILE A 58 -9.54 3.76 9.70
N THR A 59 -9.07 3.69 10.95
CA THR A 59 -8.01 4.56 11.46
C THR A 59 -6.90 3.74 12.12
N VAL A 60 -5.68 4.26 12.11
CA VAL A 60 -4.50 3.65 12.74
C VAL A 60 -3.80 4.67 13.62
N ASN A 61 -3.49 4.28 14.86
CA ASN A 61 -2.80 5.13 15.82
C ASN A 61 -1.28 4.95 15.74
N ASP A 62 -0.83 3.72 15.60
CA ASP A 62 0.56 3.32 15.42
C ASP A 62 0.81 2.72 14.02
N MET A 63 1.91 3.14 13.40
CA MET A 63 2.44 2.52 12.21
C MET A 63 3.93 2.79 12.08
N GLU A 64 4.66 1.85 11.48
CA GLU A 64 6.08 1.96 11.22
C GLU A 64 6.39 1.91 9.73
N LEU A 65 7.49 2.54 9.31
CA LEU A 65 7.92 2.52 7.91
C LEU A 65 8.49 1.13 7.58
N ALA A 66 7.74 0.36 6.81
CA ALA A 66 8.14 -0.97 6.33
C ALA A 66 9.14 -0.87 5.17
N GLY A 67 8.98 0.14 4.31
CA GLY A 67 9.97 0.40 3.28
C GLY A 67 9.77 1.71 2.53
N LEU A 68 10.85 2.16 1.91
CA LEU A 68 10.88 3.32 1.02
C LEU A 68 11.38 2.87 -0.35
N TYR A 69 10.56 3.08 -1.38
CA TYR A 69 10.81 2.59 -2.72
C TYR A 69 10.87 3.76 -3.70
N PHE A 70 11.95 3.89 -4.45
CA PHE A 70 12.05 4.89 -5.51
C PHE A 70 11.52 4.31 -6.83
N GLN A 71 10.67 5.04 -7.55
CA GLN A 71 10.21 4.71 -8.89
C GLN A 71 10.87 5.66 -9.90
N PRO A 72 11.98 5.28 -10.56
CA PRO A 72 12.75 6.19 -11.40
C PRO A 72 11.93 6.80 -12.54
N HIS A 73 11.06 5.99 -13.17
CA HIS A 73 10.24 6.43 -14.30
C HIS A 73 9.13 7.42 -13.93
N LYS A 74 8.75 7.49 -12.65
CA LYS A 74 7.83 8.51 -12.13
C LYS A 74 8.54 9.61 -11.35
N ASN A 75 9.86 9.47 -11.14
CA ASN A 75 10.68 10.33 -10.30
C ASN A 75 10.02 10.57 -8.93
N ARG A 76 9.65 9.47 -8.26
CA ARG A 76 8.74 9.43 -7.11
C ARG A 76 9.22 8.47 -6.03
N TYR A 77 9.00 8.80 -4.76
CA TYR A 77 9.07 7.84 -3.66
C TYR A 77 7.70 7.27 -3.28
N ILE A 78 7.67 5.97 -2.99
CA ILE A 78 6.56 5.30 -2.29
C ILE A 78 7.01 5.01 -0.87
N TYR A 79 6.30 5.58 0.10
CA TYR A 79 6.41 5.27 1.52
C TYR A 79 5.42 4.16 1.82
N ASN A 80 5.90 3.01 2.29
CA ASN A 80 5.04 1.90 2.65
C ASN A 80 5.12 1.67 4.15
N PHE A 81 4.04 1.93 4.87
CA PHE A 81 3.93 1.71 6.30
C PHE A 81 3.40 0.31 6.59
N LYS A 82 3.53 -0.14 7.84
CA LYS A 82 2.84 -1.32 8.34
C LYS A 82 2.33 -1.14 9.76
N THR A 83 1.27 -1.87 10.09
CA THR A 83 0.73 -1.99 11.44
C THR A 83 0.00 -3.32 11.61
N HIS A 84 -0.17 -3.72 12.86
CA HIS A 84 -1.01 -4.85 13.27
C HIS A 84 -2.33 -4.40 13.90
N ASN A 85 -2.53 -3.09 14.04
CA ASN A 85 -3.65 -2.52 14.78
C ASN A 85 -4.40 -1.52 13.90
N PHE A 86 -5.72 -1.60 13.90
CA PHE A 86 -6.60 -0.60 13.32
C PHE A 86 -7.88 -0.51 14.14
N GLU A 87 -8.59 0.60 13.99
CA GLU A 87 -9.87 0.87 14.63
C GLU A 87 -10.93 1.21 13.58
N GLY A 88 -12.19 0.86 13.87
CA GLY A 88 -13.32 1.11 12.99
C GLY A 88 -13.87 -0.16 12.32
N GLN A 89 -14.85 0.04 11.44
CA GLN A 89 -15.43 -1.03 10.62
C GLN A 89 -14.99 -0.83 9.18
N LEU A 90 -14.50 -1.90 8.56
CA LEU A 90 -14.06 -1.89 7.17
C LEU A 90 -15.26 -1.66 6.25
N GLU A 91 -15.21 -0.58 5.48
CA GLU A 91 -16.23 -0.21 4.51
C GLU A 91 -15.57 0.51 3.35
N VAL A 92 -15.80 0.03 2.13
CA VAL A 92 -15.24 0.65 0.92
C VAL A 92 -16.04 1.89 0.52
N ASP A 93 -15.34 2.87 -0.03
CA ASP A 93 -15.96 4.11 -0.53
C ASP A 93 -16.88 3.90 -1.76
N ASN A 94 -16.74 2.77 -2.46
CA ASN A 94 -17.39 2.41 -3.71
C ASN A 94 -17.11 3.36 -4.90
N ASN A 95 -16.16 4.29 -4.76
CA ASN A 95 -15.73 5.16 -5.86
C ASN A 95 -14.43 4.61 -6.45
N GLU A 96 -13.37 4.60 -5.63
CA GLU A 96 -12.04 4.17 -6.05
C GLU A 96 -11.80 2.69 -5.75
N ILE A 97 -12.50 2.12 -4.77
CA ILE A 97 -12.37 0.73 -4.36
C ILE A 97 -13.74 0.06 -4.32
N ASP A 98 -13.82 -1.16 -4.88
CA ASP A 98 -15.06 -1.95 -4.88
C ASP A 98 -14.99 -3.20 -3.99
N GLN A 99 -13.79 -3.62 -3.55
CA GLN A 99 -13.60 -4.81 -2.73
C GLN A 99 -12.40 -4.66 -1.79
N PHE A 100 -12.48 -5.36 -0.66
CA PHE A 100 -11.36 -5.57 0.24
C PHE A 100 -11.30 -7.02 0.72
N GLY A 101 -10.15 -7.44 1.23
CA GLY A 101 -10.00 -8.74 1.87
C GLY A 101 -8.65 -8.91 2.54
N PHE A 102 -8.61 -9.82 3.52
CA PHE A 102 -7.36 -10.26 4.14
C PHE A 102 -6.85 -11.53 3.48
N TYR A 103 -5.63 -11.48 2.95
CA TYR A 103 -5.04 -12.58 2.18
C TYR A 103 -3.71 -13.04 2.77
N PRO A 104 -3.43 -14.36 2.83
CA PRO A 104 -2.09 -14.86 3.11
C PRO A 104 -1.07 -14.35 2.08
N ILE A 105 0.16 -14.05 2.52
CA ILE A 105 1.22 -13.53 1.63
C ILE A 105 1.62 -14.51 0.51
N ASP A 106 1.40 -15.79 0.73
CA ASP A 106 1.65 -16.89 -0.21
C ASP A 106 0.44 -17.23 -1.08
N ASN A 107 -0.72 -16.60 -0.85
CA ASN A 107 -1.95 -16.79 -1.61
C ASN A 107 -2.67 -15.45 -1.85
N LEU A 108 -2.00 -14.58 -2.60
CA LEU A 108 -2.50 -13.25 -2.95
C LEU A 108 -3.53 -13.29 -4.09
N PRO A 109 -4.52 -12.40 -4.09
CA PRO A 109 -5.51 -12.31 -5.15
C PRO A 109 -4.90 -11.72 -6.43
N SER A 110 -5.52 -12.04 -7.56
CA SER A 110 -5.17 -11.50 -8.89
C SER A 110 -6.30 -10.61 -9.44
N PRO A 111 -5.99 -9.59 -10.27
CA PRO A 111 -4.65 -9.23 -10.73
C PRO A 111 -3.89 -8.40 -9.69
N ILE A 112 -2.57 -8.63 -9.54
CA ILE A 112 -1.70 -7.87 -8.61
C ILE A 112 -0.35 -7.59 -9.27
N SER A 113 0.23 -6.41 -9.03
CA SER A 113 1.55 -6.10 -9.60
C SER A 113 2.67 -6.81 -8.84
N SER A 114 3.71 -7.27 -9.55
CA SER A 114 4.90 -7.86 -8.93
C SER A 114 5.57 -6.91 -7.94
N PHE A 115 5.51 -5.61 -8.19
CA PHE A 115 6.02 -4.59 -7.29
C PHE A 115 5.18 -4.47 -6.00
N THR A 116 3.86 -4.59 -6.08
CA THR A 116 3.02 -4.73 -4.89
C THR A 116 3.41 -5.98 -4.10
N VAL A 117 3.61 -7.12 -4.76
CA VAL A 117 4.02 -8.37 -4.10
C VAL A 117 5.38 -8.22 -3.39
N GLU A 118 6.35 -7.56 -4.00
CA GLU A 118 7.65 -7.27 -3.37
C GLU A 118 7.47 -6.46 -2.09
N ARG A 119 6.73 -5.34 -2.18
CA ARG A 119 6.45 -4.46 -1.05
C ARG A 119 5.73 -5.18 0.10
N LEU A 120 4.82 -6.08 -0.21
CA LEU A 120 4.11 -6.89 0.81
C LEU A 120 5.07 -7.87 1.49
N LYS A 121 5.94 -8.56 0.72
CA LYS A 121 6.93 -9.50 1.26
C LYS A 121 7.95 -8.81 2.16
N ASP A 122 8.42 -7.63 1.75
CA ASP A 122 9.35 -6.85 2.55
C ASP A 122 8.74 -6.43 3.89
N ALA A 123 7.46 -6.06 3.91
CA ALA A 123 6.78 -5.64 5.14
C ALA A 123 6.58 -6.77 6.16
N VAL A 124 6.37 -8.01 5.70
CA VAL A 124 6.27 -9.19 6.58
C VAL A 124 7.62 -9.85 6.89
N SER A 125 8.71 -9.33 6.32
CA SER A 125 10.05 -9.85 6.58
C SER A 125 10.54 -9.49 8.00
N SER A 126 11.60 -10.16 8.45
CA SER A 126 12.27 -9.81 9.72
C SER A 126 13.07 -8.51 9.65
N ILE A 127 13.18 -7.89 8.47
CA ILE A 127 13.87 -6.60 8.30
C ILE A 127 12.90 -5.49 8.70
N ARG A 128 13.36 -4.58 9.56
CA ARG A 128 12.51 -3.49 10.07
C ARG A 128 12.05 -2.55 8.96
N THR A 129 12.98 -2.07 8.14
CA THR A 129 12.71 -1.15 7.04
C THR A 129 13.64 -1.47 5.87
N VAL A 130 13.07 -1.58 4.67
CA VAL A 130 13.84 -1.76 3.43
C VAL A 130 13.92 -0.47 2.61
N PHE A 131 14.97 -0.35 1.80
CA PHE A 131 15.13 0.74 0.84
C PHE A 131 15.43 0.12 -0.53
N ARG A 132 14.62 0.45 -1.54
CA ARG A 132 14.74 -0.15 -2.88
C ARG A 132 14.48 0.87 -3.98
N GLU A 133 14.93 0.52 -5.17
CA GLU A 133 14.54 1.16 -6.43
C GLU A 133 13.74 0.16 -7.24
N GLU A 134 12.62 0.59 -7.82
CA GLU A 134 11.77 -0.26 -8.66
C GLU A 134 12.47 -0.57 -9.98
N ASP A 135 12.70 -1.86 -10.22
CA ASP A 135 13.20 -2.36 -11.49
C ASP A 135 12.04 -2.60 -12.47
N ILE A 136 11.90 -1.67 -13.41
CA ILE A 136 10.84 -1.66 -14.42
C ILE A 136 10.97 -2.85 -15.37
N GLU A 137 12.18 -3.36 -15.62
CA GLU A 137 12.38 -4.50 -16.53
C GLU A 137 11.74 -5.78 -15.97
N THR A 138 11.57 -5.86 -14.66
CA THR A 138 10.95 -6.99 -13.96
C THR A 138 9.49 -6.77 -13.57
N TYR A 139 8.93 -5.59 -13.87
CA TYR A 139 7.55 -5.24 -13.57
C TYR A 139 6.57 -6.08 -14.40
N LYS A 140 5.65 -6.77 -13.73
CA LYS A 140 4.60 -7.56 -14.36
C LYS A 140 3.32 -7.55 -13.53
N ILE A 141 2.20 -7.80 -14.20
CA ILE A 141 0.92 -8.04 -13.55
C ILE A 141 0.74 -9.56 -13.48
N LEU A 142 0.53 -10.06 -12.27
CA LEU A 142 0.34 -11.46 -11.92
C LEU A 142 -1.15 -11.79 -11.84
#